data_AF-A0A8T4BVW3-F1
#
_entry.id   AF-A0A8T4BVW3-F1
#
_cell.length_a   1.000
_cell.length_b   1.000
_cell.length_c   1.000
_cell.angle_alpha   90.00
_cell.angle_beta   90.00
_cell.angle_gamma   90.00
#
_symmetry.space_group_name_H-M   'P 1'
#
loop_
_entity.id
_entity.type
_entity.pdbx_description
1 polymer ?
#
loop_
_entity_poly.entity_id
_entity_poly.type
_entity_poly.pdbx_seq_one_letter_code
_entity_poly.pdbx_strand_id
1 'polypeptide(L)'
;MKDYNLISFLQKGKRRLNVLKSLKDKPKTPKEIASELKLSTSNVSNALLELSKQNLVKCITPTAHFYRYYEITKKGKNIIKQLT
;
A
#
# COMPACT_ATOMS: atom_id res chain seq x y z
N MET A 1 -19.81 -1.85 -9.30
CA MET A 1 -19.31 -3.19 -9.67
C MET A 1 -18.05 -3.49 -8.87
N LYS A 2 -17.94 -4.68 -8.24
CA LYS A 2 -16.75 -5.09 -7.46
C LYS A 2 -15.62 -5.53 -8.40
N ASP A 3 -14.39 -5.12 -8.11
CA ASP A 3 -13.21 -5.54 -8.87
C ASP A 3 -12.59 -6.79 -8.23
N TYR A 4 -13.12 -7.95 -8.60
CA TYR A 4 -12.71 -9.24 -8.03
C TYR A 4 -11.26 -9.61 -8.33
N ASN A 5 -10.67 -9.09 -9.42
CA ASN A 5 -9.26 -9.32 -9.74
C ASN A 5 -8.36 -8.64 -8.71
N LEU A 6 -8.66 -7.38 -8.37
CA LEU A 6 -7.94 -6.65 -7.33
C LEU A 6 -8.20 -7.24 -5.93
N ILE A 7 -9.42 -7.68 -5.64
CA ILE A 7 -9.74 -8.36 -4.38
C ILE A 7 -8.90 -9.63 -4.22
N SER A 8 -8.88 -10.50 -5.25
CA SER A 8 -8.07 -11.73 -5.25
C SER A 8 -6.59 -11.42 -5.09
N PHE A 9 -6.08 -10.41 -5.79
CA PHE A 9 -4.70 -9.94 -5.68
C PHE A 9 -4.35 -9.50 -4.24
N LEU A 10 -5.23 -8.75 -3.57
CA LEU A 10 -5.00 -8.32 -2.19
C LEU A 10 -5.12 -9.48 -1.19
N GLN A 11 -6.10 -10.37 -1.35
CA GLN A 11 -6.32 -11.51 -0.45
C GLN A 11 -5.20 -12.55 -0.52
N LYS A 12 -4.65 -12.83 -1.72
CA LYS A 12 -3.49 -13.73 -1.90
C LYS A 12 -2.21 -13.23 -1.21
N GLY A 13 -2.14 -11.95 -0.82
CA GLY A 13 -0.94 -11.35 -0.24
C GLY A 13 -1.25 -10.56 1.02
N LYS A 14 -1.24 -11.24 2.18
CA LYS A 14 -1.51 -10.62 3.49
C LYS A 14 -0.67 -9.34 3.72
N ARG A 15 0.60 -9.34 3.28
CA ARG A 15 1.46 -8.15 3.35
C ARG A 15 0.95 -6.96 2.52
N ARG A 16 0.42 -7.19 1.31
CA ARG A 16 -0.12 -6.13 0.44
C ARG A 16 -1.33 -5.47 1.08
N LEU A 17 -2.25 -6.30 1.58
CA LEU A 17 -3.44 -5.80 2.26
C LEU A 17 -3.08 -4.99 3.51
N ASN A 18 -2.14 -5.47 4.32
CA ASN A 18 -1.71 -4.77 5.54
C ASN A 18 -1.01 -3.44 5.21
N VAL A 19 -0.11 -3.42 4.22
CA VAL A 19 0.56 -2.18 3.77
C VAL A 19 -0.42 -1.18 3.18
N LEU A 20 -1.41 -1.65 2.40
CA LEU A 20 -2.45 -0.77 1.86
C LEU A 20 -3.32 -0.18 2.98
N LYS A 21 -3.70 -1.00 3.97
CA LYS A 21 -4.50 -0.56 5.13
C LYS A 21 -3.74 0.42 6.03
N SER A 22 -2.44 0.25 6.24
CA SER A 22 -1.65 1.17 7.08
C SER A 22 -1.59 2.59 6.50
N LEU A 23 -1.79 2.76 5.20
CA LEU A 23 -1.83 4.05 4.50
C LEU A 23 -3.23 4.71 4.47
N LYS A 24 -4.24 4.09 5.09
CA LYS A 24 -5.64 4.57 5.00
C LYS A 24 -5.82 5.99 5.55
N ASP A 25 -5.16 6.28 6.68
CA ASP A 25 -5.40 7.50 7.44
C ASP A 25 -4.41 8.62 7.11
N LYS A 26 -3.14 8.27 6.86
CA LYS A 26 -2.09 9.25 6.54
C LYS A 26 -0.99 8.65 5.64
N PRO A 27 -0.27 9.50 4.88
CA PRO A 27 0.95 9.08 4.19
C PRO A 27 2.01 8.58 5.18
N LYS A 28 2.77 7.56 4.77
CA LYS A 28 3.86 6.97 5.56
C LYS A 28 5.05 6.61 4.68
N THR A 29 6.23 6.56 5.27
CA THR A 29 7.45 6.04 4.68
C THR A 29 7.51 4.50 4.78
N PRO A 30 8.32 3.82 3.96
CA PRO A 30 8.53 2.38 4.08
C PRO A 30 9.01 1.96 5.48
N LYS A 31 9.81 2.80 6.15
CA LYS A 31 10.35 2.53 7.49
C LYS A 31 9.24 2.59 8.56
N GLU A 32 8.37 3.60 8.49
CA GLU A 32 7.23 3.72 9.41
C GLU A 32 6.28 2.52 9.25
N ILE A 33 5.96 2.15 8.00
CA ILE A 33 5.09 1.00 7.71
C ILE A 33 5.74 -0.31 8.20
N ALA A 34 7.04 -0.49 7.98
CA ALA A 34 7.78 -1.67 8.42
C ALA A 34 7.75 -1.82 9.94
N SER A 35 7.94 -0.72 10.67
CA SER A 35 7.87 -0.68 12.13
C SER A 35 6.47 -1.02 12.65
N GLU A 36 5.43 -0.40 12.08
CA GLU A 36 4.03 -0.62 12.45
C GLU A 36 3.56 -2.06 12.20
N LEU A 37 3.96 -2.65 11.07
CA LEU A 37 3.52 -3.99 10.67
C LEU A 37 4.47 -5.10 11.12
N LYS A 38 5.57 -4.77 11.81
CA LYS A 38 6.66 -5.70 12.18
C LYS A 38 7.16 -6.52 10.97
N LEU A 39 7.38 -5.83 9.85
CA LEU A 39 7.90 -6.40 8.59
C LEU A 39 9.29 -5.84 8.28
N SER A 40 10.04 -6.51 7.41
CA SER A 40 11.25 -5.91 6.84
C SER A 40 10.90 -4.76 5.89
N THR A 41 11.77 -3.75 5.82
CA THR A 41 11.65 -2.65 4.86
C THR A 41 11.62 -3.17 3.42
N SER A 42 12.35 -4.25 3.11
CA SER A 42 12.33 -4.91 1.80
C SER A 42 10.94 -5.47 1.45
N ASN A 43 10.27 -6.14 2.39
CA ASN A 43 8.91 -6.67 2.18
C ASN A 43 7.90 -5.55 1.96
N VAL A 44 8.05 -4.45 2.69
CA VAL A 44 7.21 -3.25 2.52
C VAL A 44 7.47 -2.59 1.17
N SER A 45 8.72 -2.38 0.78
CA SER A 45 9.08 -1.81 -0.54
C SER A 45 8.54 -2.64 -1.70
N ASN A 46 8.66 -3.97 -1.61
CA ASN A 46 8.07 -4.88 -2.61
C ASN A 46 6.54 -4.77 -2.65
N ALA A 47 5.88 -4.67 -1.50
CA ALA A 47 4.43 -4.48 -1.44
C ALA A 47 4.00 -3.13 -2.02
N LEU A 48 4.71 -2.04 -1.70
CA LEU A 48 4.43 -0.71 -2.24
C LEU A 48 4.60 -0.67 -3.76
N LEU A 49 5.65 -1.33 -4.30
CA LEU A 49 5.85 -1.45 -5.74
C LEU A 49 4.69 -2.20 -6.41
N GLU A 50 4.30 -3.36 -5.85
CA GLU A 50 3.17 -4.15 -6.36
C GLU A 50 1.85 -3.38 -6.31
N LEU A 51 1.58 -2.66 -5.21
CA LEU A 51 0.39 -1.84 -5.05
C LEU A 51 0.41 -0.63 -6.01
N SER A 52 1.59 -0.03 -6.24
CA SER A 52 1.76 1.10 -7.16
C SER A 52 1.51 0.69 -8.60
N LYS A 53 1.98 -0.50 -9.03
CA LYS A 53 1.65 -1.09 -10.34
C LYS A 53 0.14 -1.24 -10.57
N GLN A 54 -0.62 -1.43 -9.50
CA GLN A 54 -2.09 -1.54 -9.55
C GLN A 54 -2.81 -0.19 -9.35
N ASN A 55 -2.07 0.93 -9.26
CA ASN A 55 -2.56 2.27 -8.96
C ASN A 55 -3.30 2.38 -7.61
N LEU A 56 -2.93 1.57 -6.62
CA LEU A 56 -3.55 1.56 -5.28
C LEU A 56 -2.83 2.50 -4.31
N VAL A 57 -1.54 2.76 -4.54
CA VAL A 57 -0.72 3.71 -3.78
C VAL A 57 0.16 4.52 -4.74
N LYS A 58 0.64 5.68 -4.30
CA LYS A 58 1.60 6.52 -5.05
C LYS A 58 2.68 7.08 -4.12
N CYS A 59 3.90 7.27 -4.64
CA CYS A 59 4.93 8.04 -3.95
C CYS A 59 4.64 9.54 -4.17
N ILE A 60 4.54 10.31 -3.09
CA ILE A 60 4.29 11.76 -3.14
C ILE A 60 5.57 12.58 -3.04
N THR A 61 6.71 11.95 -2.72
CA THR A 61 8.04 12.57 -2.72
C THR A 61 9.03 11.79 -3.60
N PRO A 62 8.80 11.68 -4.93
CA PRO A 62 9.58 10.82 -5.81
C PRO A 62 11.04 11.25 -5.99
N THR A 63 11.32 12.55 -5.89
CA THR A 63 12.66 13.13 -6.01
C THR A 63 13.51 12.93 -4.74
N ALA A 64 12.90 12.51 -3.63
CA ALA A 64 13.61 12.33 -2.38
C ALA A 64 14.49 11.07 -2.44
N HIS A 65 15.76 11.23 -2.08
CA HIS A 65 16.70 10.11 -1.91
C HIS A 65 16.37 9.30 -0.64
N PHE A 66 15.94 9.97 0.42
CA PHE A 66 15.51 9.38 1.69
C PHE A 66 14.09 9.86 2.05
N TYR A 67 13.42 9.18 3.00
CA TYR A 67 12.08 9.58 3.48
C TYR A 67 11.02 9.72 2.36
N ARG A 68 10.99 8.74 1.43
CA ARG A 68 9.92 8.66 0.44
C ARG A 68 8.59 8.36 1.11
N TYR A 69 7.63 9.27 0.95
CA TYR A 69 6.27 9.13 1.48
C TYR A 69 5.36 8.50 0.43
N TYR A 70 4.55 7.55 0.89
CA TYR A 70 3.54 6.90 0.08
C TYR A 70 2.15 7.27 0.60
N GLU A 71 1.23 7.50 -0.33
CA GLU A 71 -0.17 7.80 -0.05
C GLU A 71 -1.08 6.79 -0.75
N ILE A 72 -2.19 6.42 -0.11
CA ILE A 72 -3.24 5.61 -0.73
C ILE A 72 -4.02 6.43 -1.77
N THR A 73 -4.25 5.87 -2.95
CA THR A 73 -5.04 6.54 -4.00
C THR A 73 -6.55 6.44 -3.73
N LYS A 74 -7.36 7.21 -4.48
CA LYS A 74 -8.83 7.05 -4.49
C LYS A 74 -9.24 5.60 -4.81
N LYS A 75 -8.55 4.96 -5.78
CA LYS A 75 -8.75 3.54 -6.15
C LYS A 75 -8.44 2.61 -4.97
N GLY A 76 -7.32 2.84 -4.27
CA GLY A 76 -6.95 2.13 -3.05
C GLY A 76 -7.99 2.24 -1.94
N LYS A 77 -8.52 3.44 -1.68
CA LYS A 77 -9.58 3.65 -0.69
C LYS A 77 -10.86 2.90 -1.06
N ASN A 78 -11.25 2.93 -2.34
CA ASN A 78 -12.44 2.23 -2.83
C ASN A 78 -12.33 0.70 -2.70
N ILE A 79 -11.18 0.11 -3.01
CA ILE A 79 -11.02 -1.36 -2.91
C ILE A 79 -11.05 -1.84 -1.45
N ILE A 80 -10.49 -1.08 -0.50
CA ILE A 80 -10.62 -1.39 0.94
C ILE A 80 -12.09 -1.43 1.36
N LYS A 81 -12.90 -0.47 0.90
CA LYS A 81 -14.35 -0.42 1.20
C LYS A 81 -15.10 -1.63 0.64
N GLN A 82 -14.66 -2.21 -0.48
CA GLN A 82 -15.29 -3.41 -1.07
C GLN A 82 -14.96 -4.71 -0.33
N LEU A 83 -13.91 -4.70 0.51
CA LEU A 83 -13.48 -5.82 1.36
C LEU A 83 -14.15 -5.81 2.74
N THR A 84 -14.86 -4.73 3.09
CA THR A 84 -15.67 -4.60 4.31
C THR A 84 -17.11 -4.94 3.97
#